data_AF-A0A1L6K5Q0-F1
#
_entry.id   AF-A0A1L6K5Q0-F1
#
_cell.length_a   1.000
_cell.length_b   1.000
_cell.length_c   1.000
_cell.angle_alpha   90.00
_cell.angle_beta   90.00
_cell.angle_gamma   90.00
#
_symmetry.space_group_name_H-M   'P 1'
#
loop_
_entity.id
_entity.type
_entity.pdbx_description
1 polymer ?
#
loop_
_entity_poly.entity_id
_entity_poly.type
_entity_poly.pdbx_seq_one_letter_code
_entity_poly.pdbx_strand_id
1 'polypeptide(L)'
;MKMALYKLIVTLLISLCLILPLTQASKFEYCGNKDYAVKVSGVKISPNPVKKGKPATFTISATTSETITGGKLRVDVRYFGFPVYGEYHNLCEETSCPVTGGDFVVSHSQELPGFTPSVRFILSYYEDD
;
A
#
# COMPACT_ATOMS: atom_id res chain seq x y z
N MET A 1 36.59 31.68 10.57
CA MET A 1 35.12 31.58 10.78
C MET A 1 34.36 31.04 9.57
N LYS A 2 34.57 31.55 8.35
CA LYS A 2 33.88 31.06 7.12
C LYS A 2 34.09 29.57 6.79
N MET A 3 35.30 29.05 7.00
CA MET A 3 35.67 27.65 6.72
C MET A 3 34.98 26.65 7.65
N ALA A 4 34.77 27.01 8.92
CA ALA A 4 34.07 26.17 9.90
C ALA A 4 32.57 26.11 9.60
N LEU A 5 31.98 27.25 9.20
CA LEU A 5 30.60 27.33 8.76
C LEU A 5 30.37 26.50 7.49
N TYR A 6 31.26 26.59 6.50
CA TYR A 6 31.19 25.79 5.27
C TYR A 6 31.25 24.28 5.55
N LYS A 7 32.19 23.84 6.41
CA LYS A 7 32.28 22.44 6.82
C LYS A 7 30.99 21.95 7.48
N LEU A 8 30.43 22.75 8.39
CA LEU A 8 29.19 22.42 9.10
C LEU A 8 28.00 22.27 8.13
N ILE A 9 27.87 23.19 7.17
CA ILE A 9 26.83 23.16 6.12
C ILE A 9 27.00 21.92 5.24
N VAL A 10 28.23 21.60 4.81
CA VAL A 10 28.50 20.42 3.99
C VAL A 10 28.13 19.12 4.73
N THR A 11 28.49 18.98 6.00
CA THR A 11 28.06 17.81 6.81
C THR A 11 26.54 17.72 6.96
N LEU A 12 25.85 18.85 7.15
CA LEU A 12 24.40 18.87 7.28
C LEU A 12 23.72 18.45 5.96
N LEU A 13 24.22 18.93 4.81
CA LEU A 13 23.72 18.57 3.49
C LEU A 13 23.93 17.08 3.17
N ILE A 14 25.11 16.53 3.52
CA ILE A 14 25.39 15.10 3.33
C ILE A 14 24.45 14.26 4.21
N SER A 15 24.29 14.63 5.49
CA SER A 15 23.36 13.96 6.39
C SER A 15 21.92 14.01 5.88
N LEU A 16 21.48 15.14 5.33
CA LEU A 16 20.13 15.28 4.77
C LEU A 16 19.93 14.38 3.54
N CYS A 17 20.94 14.25 2.67
CA CYS A 17 20.88 13.37 1.50
C CYS A 17 20.74 11.88 1.84
N LEU A 18 21.33 11.44 2.95
CA LEU A 18 21.20 10.05 3.43
C LEU A 18 19.79 9.72 3.96
N ILE A 19 18.98 10.73 4.32
CA ILE A 19 17.62 10.56 4.87
C ILE A 19 16.54 10.63 3.77
N LEU A 20 16.88 11.16 2.58
CA LEU A 20 15.96 11.32 1.44
C LEU A 20 15.31 10.04 0.88
N PRO A 21 15.88 8.81 0.94
CA PRO A 21 15.23 7.68 0.27
C PRO A 21 13.95 7.18 0.97
N LEU A 22 13.53 7.80 2.09
CA LEU A 22 12.46 7.24 2.92
C LEU A 22 11.03 7.64 2.53
N THR A 23 10.82 8.52 1.55
CA THR A 23 9.48 9.03 1.22
C THR A 23 9.05 8.70 -0.20
N GLN A 24 9.03 7.43 -0.58
CA GLN A 24 8.17 6.98 -1.68
C GLN A 24 6.81 6.57 -1.11
N ALA A 25 5.88 7.52 -1.10
CA ALA A 25 4.48 7.23 -0.79
C ALA A 25 3.85 6.47 -1.97
N SER A 26 3.16 5.36 -1.67
CA SER A 26 2.39 4.65 -2.69
C SER A 26 1.21 5.53 -3.11
N LYS A 27 1.10 5.81 -4.41
CA LYS A 27 -0.04 6.57 -4.95
C LYS A 27 -1.27 5.66 -4.96
N PHE A 28 -2.33 6.08 -4.26
CA PHE A 28 -3.63 5.41 -4.25
C PHE A 28 -4.66 6.24 -5.04
N GLU A 29 -5.54 5.55 -5.76
CA GLU A 29 -6.62 6.17 -6.54
C GLU A 29 -7.82 5.22 -6.60
N TYR A 30 -9.03 5.75 -6.46
CA TYR A 30 -10.26 4.97 -6.61
C TYR A 30 -10.52 4.68 -8.09
N CYS A 31 -10.98 3.46 -8.41
CA CYS A 31 -11.22 3.06 -9.80
C CYS A 31 -12.45 3.73 -10.44
N GLY A 32 -13.32 4.38 -9.67
CA GLY A 32 -14.52 5.05 -10.18
C GLY A 32 -15.03 6.13 -9.22
N ASN A 33 -16.05 6.87 -9.68
CA ASN A 33 -16.70 7.91 -8.91
C ASN A 33 -17.96 7.32 -8.23
N LYS A 34 -17.74 6.58 -7.14
CA LYS A 34 -18.79 5.97 -6.33
C LYS A 34 -18.60 6.36 -4.88
N ASP A 35 -19.68 6.35 -4.12
CA ASP A 35 -19.58 6.46 -2.67
C ASP A 35 -19.27 5.08 -2.07
N TYR A 36 -17.97 4.82 -1.86
CA TYR A 36 -17.50 3.58 -1.24
C TYR A 36 -17.72 3.63 0.28
N ALA A 37 -18.33 2.58 0.87
CA ALA A 37 -18.50 2.44 2.33
C ALA A 37 -17.16 2.48 3.09
N VAL A 38 -16.11 1.92 2.47
CA VAL A 38 -14.74 1.95 2.98
C VAL A 38 -13.98 3.14 2.38
N LYS A 39 -13.40 3.98 3.23
CA LYS A 39 -12.51 5.08 2.84
C LYS A 39 -11.06 4.72 3.16
N VAL A 40 -10.20 4.68 2.15
CA VAL A 40 -8.77 4.40 2.30
C VAL A 40 -8.03 5.68 2.70
N SER A 41 -7.31 5.64 3.81
CA SER A 41 -6.46 6.73 4.31
C SER A 41 -5.00 6.59 3.91
N GLY A 42 -4.54 5.37 3.60
CA GLY A 42 -3.19 5.14 3.11
C GLY A 42 -2.90 3.72 2.67
N VAL A 43 -1.93 3.59 1.76
CA VAL A 43 -1.38 2.30 1.32
C VAL A 43 0.13 2.34 1.56
N LYS A 44 0.65 1.32 2.23
CA LYS A 44 2.09 1.10 2.42
C LYS A 44 2.48 -0.22 1.78
N ILE A 45 3.61 -0.20 1.08
CA ILE A 45 4.19 -1.38 0.44
C ILE A 45 5.59 -1.58 1.03
N SER A 46 5.89 -2.78 1.50
CA SER A 46 7.20 -3.13 2.06
C SER A 46 7.69 -4.48 1.51
N PRO A 47 8.95 -4.60 1.06
CA PRO A 47 9.92 -3.52 0.87
C PRO A 47 9.55 -2.61 -0.30
N ASN A 48 10.00 -1.35 -0.25
CA ASN A 48 9.88 -0.40 -1.35
C ASN A 48 11.29 0.09 -1.78
N PRO A 49 11.75 -0.15 -3.02
CA PRO A 49 11.06 -0.86 -4.11
C PRO A 49 10.89 -2.35 -3.83
N VAL A 50 9.83 -2.94 -4.39
CA VAL A 50 9.56 -4.37 -4.23
C VAL A 50 10.72 -5.20 -4.78
N LYS A 51 11.14 -6.20 -4.02
CA LYS A 51 12.19 -7.13 -4.44
C LYS A 51 11.57 -8.24 -5.29
N LYS A 52 12.10 -8.40 -6.50
CA LYS A 52 11.70 -9.41 -7.48
C LYS A 52 11.76 -10.82 -6.87
N GLY A 53 10.68 -11.61 -7.02
CA GLY A 53 10.62 -13.00 -6.57
C GLY A 53 10.75 -13.16 -5.04
N LYS A 54 10.37 -12.12 -4.29
CA LYS A 54 10.32 -12.12 -2.82
C LYS A 54 8.96 -11.60 -2.35
N PRO A 55 8.54 -11.96 -1.14
CA PRO A 55 7.31 -11.44 -0.56
C PRO A 55 7.33 -9.92 -0.47
N ALA A 56 6.22 -9.29 -0.86
CA ALA A 56 5.90 -7.90 -0.62
C ALA A 56 4.63 -7.82 0.22
N THR A 57 4.67 -7.02 1.28
CA THR A 57 3.55 -6.77 2.17
C THR A 57 2.85 -5.48 1.78
N PHE A 58 1.55 -5.58 1.56
CA PHE A 58 0.63 -4.47 1.35
C PHE A 58 -0.10 -4.21 2.65
N THR A 59 -0.06 -2.98 3.14
CA THR A 59 -0.81 -2.56 4.33
C THR A 59 -1.70 -1.40 3.96
N ILE A 60 -3.00 -1.60 4.05
CA ILE A 60 -4.03 -0.64 3.69
C ILE A 60 -4.66 -0.15 4.99
N SER A 61 -4.53 1.14 5.26
CA SER A 61 -5.25 1.81 6.35
C SER A 61 -6.54 2.36 5.79
N ALA A 62 -7.66 2.00 6.42
CA ALA A 62 -8.98 2.39 5.97
C ALA A 62 -9.92 2.68 7.14
N THR A 63 -11.05 3.30 6.84
CA THR A 63 -12.10 3.60 7.81
C THR A 63 -13.46 3.31 7.20
N THR A 64 -14.42 2.87 8.02
CA THR A 64 -15.80 2.58 7.59
C THR A 64 -16.79 3.07 8.63
N SER A 65 -17.96 3.56 8.20
CA SER A 65 -19.09 3.84 9.09
C SER A 65 -20.02 2.65 9.29
N GLU A 66 -19.86 1.61 8.46
CA GLU A 66 -20.71 0.42 8.43
C GLU A 66 -20.04 -0.75 9.15
N THR A 67 -20.84 -1.67 9.67
CA THR A 67 -20.31 -2.91 10.27
C THR A 67 -20.08 -3.94 9.18
N ILE A 68 -18.81 -4.30 8.96
CA ILE A 68 -18.43 -5.31 7.97
C ILE A 68 -18.27 -6.65 8.69
N THR A 69 -19.14 -7.61 8.38
CA THR A 69 -19.15 -8.95 9.01
C THR A 69 -18.38 -10.00 8.21
N GLY A 70 -18.15 -9.75 6.92
CA GLY A 70 -17.58 -10.68 5.96
C GLY A 70 -17.33 -10.00 4.62
N GLY A 71 -16.76 -10.71 3.66
CA GLY A 71 -16.56 -10.21 2.31
C GLY A 71 -15.29 -10.72 1.65
N LYS A 72 -15.21 -10.52 0.33
CA LYS A 72 -14.08 -10.91 -0.51
C LYS A 72 -13.28 -9.69 -0.98
N LEU A 73 -11.98 -9.74 -0.76
CA LEU A 73 -10.99 -8.81 -1.27
C LEU A 73 -10.33 -9.40 -2.52
N ARG A 74 -10.47 -8.73 -3.66
CA ARG A 74 -9.73 -9.10 -4.88
C ARG A 74 -8.53 -8.19 -5.05
N VAL A 75 -7.36 -8.79 -5.25
CA VAL A 75 -6.11 -8.10 -5.58
C VAL A 75 -5.76 -8.41 -7.04
N ASP A 76 -5.82 -7.41 -7.92
CA ASP A 76 -5.32 -7.54 -9.29
C ASP A 76 -4.02 -6.77 -9.49
N VAL A 77 -3.05 -7.43 -10.11
CA VAL A 77 -1.74 -6.88 -10.45
C VAL A 77 -1.70 -6.66 -11.95
N ARG A 78 -1.45 -5.41 -12.35
CA ARG A 78 -1.31 -5.03 -13.76
C ARG A 78 0.11 -4.60 -14.10
N TYR A 79 0.61 -5.11 -15.21
CA TYR A 79 1.87 -4.72 -15.83
C TYR A 79 1.59 -4.04 -17.17
N PHE A 80 2.02 -2.78 -17.33
CA PHE A 80 1.70 -1.95 -18.51
C PHE A 80 0.20 -1.91 -18.89
N GLY A 81 -0.69 -2.08 -17.90
CA GLY A 81 -2.14 -2.09 -18.10
C GLY A 81 -2.76 -3.48 -18.34
N PHE A 82 -1.95 -4.49 -18.66
CA PHE A 82 -2.39 -5.87 -18.81
C PHE A 82 -2.44 -6.57 -17.45
N PRO A 83 -3.52 -7.31 -17.13
CA PRO A 83 -3.56 -8.12 -15.91
C PRO A 83 -2.55 -9.27 -16.04
N VAL A 84 -1.67 -9.39 -15.04
CA VAL A 84 -0.66 -10.47 -14.99
C VAL A 84 -0.90 -11.42 -13.82
N TYR A 85 -1.67 -10.98 -12.84
CA TYR A 85 -2.02 -11.77 -11.67
C TYR A 85 -3.31 -11.23 -11.04
N GLY A 86 -4.11 -12.11 -10.45
CA GLY A 86 -5.33 -11.77 -9.76
C GLY A 86 -5.72 -12.87 -8.77
N GLU A 87 -5.95 -12.51 -7.52
CA GLU A 87 -6.34 -13.44 -6.46
C GLU A 87 -7.48 -12.85 -5.60
N TYR A 88 -8.28 -13.75 -5.03
CA TYR A 88 -9.30 -13.41 -4.04
C TYR A 88 -8.85 -13.87 -2.66
N HIS A 89 -9.04 -13.01 -1.68
CA HIS A 89 -8.81 -13.26 -0.26
C HIS A 89 -10.09 -12.99 0.50
N ASN A 90 -10.33 -13.72 1.58
CA ASN A 90 -11.40 -13.36 2.49
C ASN A 90 -10.94 -12.15 3.31
N LEU A 91 -11.77 -11.10 3.38
CA LEU A 91 -11.42 -9.88 4.11
C LEU A 91 -11.07 -10.19 5.57
N CYS A 92 -11.85 -11.07 6.20
CA CYS A 92 -11.68 -11.44 7.60
C CYS A 92 -10.48 -12.35 7.90
N GLU A 93 -9.79 -12.84 6.87
CA GLU A 93 -8.48 -13.50 7.05
C GLU A 93 -7.35 -12.46 7.13
N GLU A 94 -7.55 -11.29 6.53
CA GLU A 94 -6.55 -10.21 6.41
C GLU A 94 -6.78 -9.06 7.41
N THR A 95 -7.94 -9.02 8.06
CA THR A 95 -8.31 -8.08 9.15
C THR A 95 -9.21 -8.76 10.18
N SER A 96 -9.32 -8.18 11.38
CA SER A 96 -10.23 -8.68 12.42
C SER A 96 -11.68 -8.34 12.10
N CYS A 97 -12.54 -9.35 12.02
CA CYS A 97 -13.98 -9.20 11.84
C CYS A 97 -14.78 -9.55 13.12
N PRO A 98 -15.96 -8.94 13.33
CA PRO A 98 -16.55 -7.89 12.50
C PRO A 98 -15.78 -6.57 12.65
N VAL A 99 -15.57 -5.87 11.53
CA VAL A 99 -15.06 -4.49 11.58
C VAL A 99 -16.23 -3.62 12.02
N THR A 100 -16.27 -3.30 13.31
CA THR A 100 -17.18 -2.29 13.84
C THR A 100 -16.73 -0.92 13.35
N GLY A 101 -17.67 -0.03 13.03
CA GLY A 101 -17.37 1.29 12.45
C GLY A 101 -16.17 2.00 13.11
N GLY A 102 -15.28 2.53 12.28
CA GLY A 102 -14.00 3.11 12.69
C GLY A 102 -12.84 2.70 11.78
N ASP A 103 -11.63 2.94 12.28
CA ASP A 103 -10.39 2.67 11.55
C ASP A 103 -9.99 1.20 11.64
N PHE A 104 -9.53 0.65 10.52
CA PHE A 104 -9.03 -0.72 10.44
C PHE A 104 -7.86 -0.83 9.46
N VAL A 105 -7.15 -1.95 9.54
CA VAL A 105 -5.97 -2.21 8.72
C VAL A 105 -6.11 -3.59 8.09
N VAL A 106 -5.94 -3.64 6.78
CA VAL A 106 -5.82 -4.88 6.01
C VAL A 106 -4.35 -5.06 5.65
N SER A 107 -3.77 -6.22 5.98
CA SER A 107 -2.34 -6.49 5.73
C SER A 107 -2.12 -7.85 5.08
N HIS A 108 -1.66 -7.84 3.83
CA HIS A 108 -1.44 -9.05 3.05
C HIS A 108 -0.01 -9.13 2.51
N SER A 109 0.62 -10.30 2.56
CA SER A 109 1.97 -10.53 2.05
C SER A 109 1.97 -11.52 0.89
N GLN A 110 2.51 -11.11 -0.25
CA GLN A 110 2.50 -11.92 -1.46
C GLN A 110 3.82 -11.88 -2.22
N GLU A 111 4.25 -13.03 -2.73
CA GLU A 111 5.40 -13.11 -3.64
C GLU A 111 5.01 -12.59 -5.03
N LEU A 112 5.53 -11.41 -5.37
CA LEU A 112 5.30 -10.85 -6.69
C LEU A 112 6.24 -11.47 -7.73
N PRO A 113 5.78 -11.62 -8.98
CA PRO A 113 6.62 -12.11 -10.06
C PRO A 113 7.89 -11.26 -10.25
N GLY A 114 9.00 -11.87 -10.68
CA GLY A 114 10.30 -11.21 -10.77
C GLY A 114 10.45 -10.13 -11.86
N PHE A 115 9.39 -9.77 -12.58
CA PHE A 115 9.42 -8.89 -13.76
C PHE A 115 8.69 -7.54 -13.55
N THR A 116 8.73 -6.99 -12.34
CA THR A 116 7.95 -5.79 -11.95
C THR A 116 8.78 -4.49 -11.88
N PRO A 117 8.98 -3.73 -12.98
CA PRO A 117 9.54 -2.39 -12.92
C PRO A 117 8.51 -1.32 -12.48
N SER A 118 7.23 -1.47 -12.86
CA SER A 118 6.11 -0.68 -12.35
C SER A 118 4.85 -1.56 -12.30
N VAL A 119 4.11 -1.50 -11.20
CA VAL A 119 2.96 -2.36 -10.94
C VAL A 119 1.81 -1.51 -10.45
N ARG A 120 0.61 -1.75 -10.98
CA ARG A 120 -0.64 -1.21 -10.44
C ARG A 120 -1.39 -2.32 -9.72
N PHE A 121 -1.72 -2.08 -8.46
CA PHE A 121 -2.59 -2.94 -7.67
C PHE A 121 -4.00 -2.37 -7.71
N ILE A 122 -4.99 -3.20 -8.02
CA ILE A 122 -6.40 -2.86 -7.94
C ILE A 122 -7.01 -3.71 -6.84
N LEU A 123 -7.67 -3.04 -5.90
CA LEU A 123 -8.35 -3.66 -4.78
C LEU A 123 -9.86 -3.50 -4.99
N SER A 124 -10.58 -4.62 -5.01
CA SER A 124 -12.04 -4.62 -5.09
C SER A 124 -12.62 -5.35 -3.88
N TYR A 125 -13.62 -4.74 -3.26
CA TYR A 125 -14.37 -5.31 -2.15
C TYR A 125 -15.75 -5.77 -2.63
N TYR A 126 -16.16 -6.95 -2.16
CA TYR A 126 -17.50 -7.51 -2.34
C TYR A 126 -18.01 -7.97 -0.99
N GLU A 127 -19.18 -7.48 -0.59
CA GLU A 127 -19.89 -7.99 0.58
C GLU A 127 -20.45 -9.38 0.26
N ASP A 128 -20.37 -10.31 1.21
CA ASP A 128 -21.05 -11.61 1.09
C ASP A 128 -22.50 -11.41 1.57
N ASP A 129 -23.47 -11.43 0.64
CA ASP A 129 -24.92 -11.40 0.91
C ASP A 129 -25.41 -12.62 1.73
#